data_AF-A0A969RHP8-F1
#
_entry.id   AF-A0A969RHP8-F1
#
_cell.length_a   1.000
_cell.length_b   1.000
_cell.length_c   1.000
_cell.angle_alpha   90.00
_cell.angle_beta   90.00
_cell.angle_gamma   90.00
#
_symmetry.space_group_name_H-M   'P 1'
#
loop_
_entity.id
_entity.type
_entity.pdbx_description
1 polymer ?
#
loop_
_entity_poly.entity_id
_entity_poly.type
_entity_poly.pdbx_seq_one_letter_code
_entity_poly.pdbx_strand_id
1 'polypeptide(L)'
;MRYRRIIFLFFLSLLISFSAFLLSNLLLKPRAAIATSPLLAPAPTQQLGSYDYFGRSLTPQEAADLVRQKGLDPNNATSYPRIGAVKITPQLISRGEQIFFDRKIGDTFGLQRVFGFGRGVTQVLPELTVSILKLGGQPTSNLKITLQKNITIGSQTFPKGTTVSTGLDIPRGGFLPIGLKLNGDVTCALCHVALSPKGEQLKGVPNGDLGTSVLIALAPNSAAGFARLNFNPLDPQYQGNGKTVIDSTGKLVKLPDPQKFERAFDDAVLAVPYGHFESSTDSIDNTTQIPTVFTFKSGPYTAGGEFAVGPFGGLSSVNNGVHSSEINLLAAAQRSLETIGVDREVYLGTVLQNAADPKLRLPEGAPVKPSEWLRKVAPNPIQAELEDQIAAPGVGSYPDLKLSLFTYNGLIFSPNTFKLDIASGPFLFASNAMSAWQNTLVPPANQTVQNQQALQNGSVDRGAQIFERAGRDFYKIDPLLFSPALVMLVNLNSGRTHVFGAIRFDIVRESFFA
;
A
#
# COMPACT_ATOMS: atom_id res chain seq x y z
N MET A 1 50.30 -50.72 17.21
CA MET A 1 49.81 -50.68 15.81
C MET A 1 48.30 -50.45 15.68
N ARG A 2 47.44 -51.06 16.52
CA ARG A 2 45.97 -50.90 16.46
C ARG A 2 45.47 -49.46 16.67
N TYR A 3 46.04 -48.74 17.64
CA TYR A 3 45.71 -47.32 17.90
C TYR A 3 46.06 -46.37 16.74
N ARG A 4 47.22 -46.55 16.09
CA ARG A 4 47.61 -45.75 14.92
C ARG A 4 46.66 -45.96 13.73
N ARG A 5 46.17 -47.19 13.51
CA ARG A 5 45.14 -47.48 12.50
C ARG A 5 43.81 -46.81 12.83
N ILE A 6 43.37 -46.84 14.09
CA ILE A 6 42.12 -46.21 14.50
C ILE A 6 42.19 -44.69 14.34
N ILE A 7 43.29 -44.06 14.77
CA ILE A 7 43.52 -42.63 14.60
C ILE A 7 43.55 -42.24 13.11
N PHE A 8 44.26 -43.00 12.28
CA PHE A 8 44.31 -42.77 10.83
C PHE A 8 42.93 -42.87 10.18
N LEU A 9 42.14 -43.90 10.52
CA LEU A 9 40.79 -44.08 9.99
C LEU A 9 39.83 -42.99 10.46
N PHE A 10 39.99 -42.50 11.70
CA PHE A 10 39.21 -41.37 12.21
C PHE A 10 39.51 -40.08 11.44
N PHE A 11 40.79 -39.75 11.23
CA PHE A 11 41.16 -38.56 10.44
C PHE A 11 40.75 -38.69 8.97
N LEU A 12 40.82 -39.90 8.39
CA LEU A 12 40.37 -40.15 7.03
C LEU A 12 38.85 -39.96 6.90
N SER A 13 38.05 -40.44 7.86
CA SER A 13 36.59 -40.23 7.83
C SER A 13 36.22 -38.75 7.99
N LEU A 14 36.97 -38.02 8.83
CA LEU A 14 36.78 -36.58 9.04
C LEU A 14 37.13 -35.79 7.77
N LEU A 15 38.22 -36.16 7.09
CA LEU A 15 38.62 -35.56 5.81
C LEU A 15 37.59 -35.85 4.71
N ILE A 16 37.09 -37.08 4.60
CA ILE A 16 36.06 -37.46 3.63
C ILE A 16 34.75 -36.71 3.94
N SER A 17 34.35 -36.62 5.20
CA SER A 17 33.13 -35.90 5.60
C SER A 17 33.24 -34.41 5.33
N PHE A 18 34.39 -33.82 5.62
CA PHE A 18 34.66 -32.41 5.33
C PHE A 18 34.72 -32.12 3.82
N SER A 19 35.33 -33.03 3.04
CA SER A 19 35.38 -32.95 1.58
C SER A 19 34.00 -33.11 0.97
N ALA A 20 33.19 -34.05 1.47
CA ALA A 20 31.81 -34.25 1.06
C ALA A 20 30.94 -33.04 1.44
N PHE A 21 31.15 -32.45 2.62
CA PHE A 21 30.48 -31.21 3.03
C PHE A 21 30.85 -30.03 2.13
N LEU A 22 32.14 -29.85 1.82
CA LEU A 22 32.62 -28.82 0.91
C LEU A 22 32.08 -29.02 -0.51
N LEU A 23 32.13 -30.25 -1.03
CA LEU A 23 31.62 -30.60 -2.36
C LEU A 23 30.11 -30.42 -2.43
N SER A 24 29.38 -30.82 -1.39
CA SER A 24 27.94 -30.58 -1.24
C SER A 24 27.64 -29.08 -1.23
N ASN A 25 28.37 -28.27 -0.44
CA ASN A 25 28.20 -26.82 -0.43
C ASN A 25 28.57 -26.14 -1.75
N LEU A 26 29.52 -26.69 -2.51
CA LEU A 26 29.93 -26.20 -3.84
C LEU A 26 28.90 -26.58 -4.92
N LEU A 27 28.34 -27.78 -4.87
CA LEU A 27 27.33 -28.28 -5.81
C LEU A 27 25.93 -27.73 -5.52
N LEU A 28 25.61 -27.50 -4.25
CA LEU A 28 24.36 -26.88 -3.80
C LEU A 28 24.42 -25.36 -3.75
N LYS A 29 25.61 -24.75 -3.91
CA LYS A 29 25.70 -23.31 -4.13
C LYS A 29 24.91 -23.01 -5.39
N PRO A 30 23.83 -22.21 -5.33
CA PRO A 30 23.13 -21.82 -6.54
C PRO A 30 24.16 -21.17 -7.45
N ARG A 31 24.46 -21.82 -8.58
CA ARG A 31 25.23 -21.16 -9.64
C ARG A 31 24.49 -19.87 -9.92
N ALA A 32 25.20 -18.75 -9.96
CA ALA A 32 24.63 -17.54 -10.52
C ALA A 32 24.14 -17.94 -11.91
N ALA A 33 22.82 -18.03 -12.08
CA ALA A 33 22.24 -18.19 -13.39
C ALA A 33 22.63 -16.91 -14.11
N ILE A 34 23.70 -16.99 -14.91
CA ILE A 34 23.97 -15.98 -15.92
C ILE A 34 22.78 -16.13 -16.85
N ALA A 35 21.79 -15.27 -16.63
CA ALA A 35 20.57 -15.23 -17.39
C ALA A 35 20.96 -14.86 -18.83
N THR A 36 21.13 -15.87 -19.69
CA THR A 36 21.47 -15.68 -21.09
C THR A 36 20.24 -15.36 -21.94
N SER A 37 19.02 -15.55 -21.41
CA SER A 37 17.78 -15.13 -22.08
C SER A 37 17.58 -13.62 -21.94
N PRO A 38 17.37 -12.88 -23.05
CA PRO A 38 16.98 -11.47 -23.03
C PRO A 38 15.72 -11.18 -22.20
N LEU A 39 14.85 -12.18 -21.98
CA LEU A 39 13.64 -12.07 -21.15
C LEU A 39 13.94 -11.85 -19.66
N LEU A 40 15.17 -12.11 -19.24
CA LEU A 40 15.65 -11.89 -17.87
C LEU A 40 16.62 -10.72 -17.77
N ALA A 41 16.77 -9.92 -18.83
CA ALA A 41 17.42 -8.64 -18.71
C ALA A 41 16.77 -7.86 -17.55
N PRO A 42 17.54 -7.12 -16.73
CA PRO A 42 16.97 -6.26 -15.71
C PRO A 42 15.84 -5.43 -16.32
N ALA A 43 14.72 -5.33 -15.61
CA ALA A 43 13.60 -4.51 -16.07
C ALA A 43 14.14 -3.13 -16.46
N PRO A 44 13.76 -2.58 -17.63
CA PRO A 44 14.23 -1.27 -18.03
C PRO A 44 13.82 -0.28 -16.96
N THR A 45 14.67 0.71 -16.70
CA THR A 45 14.33 1.82 -15.83
C THR A 45 14.13 3.07 -16.66
N GLN A 46 13.48 4.07 -16.07
CA GLN A 46 13.40 5.39 -16.69
C GLN A 46 14.80 5.96 -16.96
N GLN A 47 14.98 6.58 -18.13
CA GLN A 47 16.25 7.14 -18.53
C GLN A 47 16.49 8.49 -17.85
N LEU A 48 17.66 8.70 -17.25
CA LEU A 48 18.04 10.01 -16.71
C LEU A 48 18.13 11.06 -17.83
N GLY A 49 17.61 12.26 -17.57
CA GLY A 49 17.60 13.37 -18.50
C GLY A 49 16.45 13.36 -19.51
N SER A 50 15.68 12.28 -19.60
CA SER A 50 14.44 12.24 -20.38
C SER A 50 13.32 13.04 -19.70
N TYR A 51 12.18 13.16 -20.38
CA TYR A 51 10.97 13.75 -19.83
C TYR A 51 9.84 12.73 -19.83
N ASP A 52 9.11 12.61 -18.72
CA ASP A 52 7.80 12.00 -18.75
C ASP A 52 6.77 13.00 -19.30
N TYR A 53 5.94 12.53 -20.23
CA TYR A 53 4.76 13.24 -20.71
C TYR A 53 3.57 12.28 -20.69
N PHE A 54 2.85 12.27 -19.57
CA PHE A 54 1.68 11.42 -19.34
C PHE A 54 1.97 9.93 -19.56
N GLY A 55 3.12 9.44 -19.05
CA GLY A 55 3.56 8.05 -19.19
C GLY A 55 4.39 7.76 -20.44
N ARG A 56 4.49 8.71 -21.37
CA ARG A 56 5.40 8.61 -22.52
C ARG A 56 6.76 9.21 -22.16
N SER A 57 7.81 8.40 -22.25
CA SER A 57 9.19 8.89 -22.13
C SER A 57 9.61 9.60 -23.42
N LEU A 58 10.00 10.86 -23.31
CA LEU A 58 10.51 11.71 -24.38
C LEU A 58 12.00 11.97 -24.20
N THR A 59 12.76 11.87 -25.29
CA THR A 59 14.13 12.41 -25.34
C THR A 59 14.10 13.93 -25.15
N PRO A 60 15.24 14.57 -24.76
CA PRO A 60 15.31 16.02 -24.64
C PRO A 60 14.90 16.76 -25.92
N GLN A 61 15.23 16.22 -27.09
CA GLN A 61 14.87 16.81 -28.37
C GLN A 61 13.36 16.73 -28.62
N GLU A 62 12.74 15.56 -28.44
CA GLU A 62 11.29 15.40 -28.62
C GLU A 62 10.49 16.27 -27.64
N ALA A 63 10.98 16.41 -26.40
CA ALA A 63 10.37 17.31 -25.42
C ALA A 63 10.49 18.78 -25.85
N ALA A 64 11.65 19.21 -26.36
CA ALA A 64 11.84 20.56 -26.88
C ALA A 64 10.97 20.84 -28.10
N ASP A 65 10.83 19.87 -29.01
CA ASP A 65 9.96 19.96 -30.18
C ASP A 65 8.48 20.10 -29.76
N LEU A 66 8.03 19.31 -28.79
CA LEU A 66 6.68 19.41 -28.22
C LEU A 66 6.44 20.77 -27.56
N VAL A 67 7.41 21.31 -26.83
CA VAL A 67 7.35 22.65 -26.24
C VAL A 67 7.18 23.72 -27.33
N ARG A 68 7.97 23.66 -28.42
CA ARG A 68 7.82 24.59 -29.56
C ARG A 68 6.45 24.46 -30.22
N GLN A 69 5.95 23.24 -30.41
CA GLN A 69 4.61 22.99 -30.98
C GLN A 69 3.47 23.60 -30.14
N LYS A 70 3.69 23.74 -28.82
CA LYS A 70 2.75 24.41 -27.90
C LYS A 70 2.95 25.92 -27.82
N GLY A 71 3.80 26.51 -28.66
CA GLY A 71 4.04 27.96 -28.71
C GLY A 71 4.88 28.48 -27.53
N LEU A 72 5.68 27.63 -26.90
CA LEU A 72 6.52 27.98 -25.76
C LEU A 72 8.02 27.88 -26.13
N ASP A 73 8.86 28.59 -25.38
CA ASP A 73 10.32 28.59 -25.59
C ASP A 73 10.99 27.39 -24.89
N PRO A 74 11.62 26.45 -25.62
CA PRO A 74 12.32 25.31 -25.02
C PRO A 74 13.58 25.68 -24.24
N ASN A 75 14.11 26.90 -24.39
CA ASN A 75 15.23 27.39 -23.57
C ASN A 75 14.77 27.90 -22.21
N ASN A 76 13.47 28.14 -22.04
CA ASN A 76 12.88 28.47 -20.75
C ASN A 76 12.48 27.19 -20.01
N ALA A 77 13.14 26.91 -18.88
CA ALA A 77 12.90 25.71 -18.08
C ALA A 77 11.44 25.59 -17.58
N THR A 78 10.72 26.70 -17.45
CA THR A 78 9.30 26.70 -17.02
C THR A 78 8.34 26.22 -18.12
N SER A 79 8.78 26.16 -19.39
CA SER A 79 7.94 25.75 -20.51
C SER A 79 7.54 24.28 -20.44
N TYR A 80 8.42 23.39 -19.97
CA TYR A 80 8.16 21.95 -19.90
C TYR A 80 7.07 21.62 -18.85
N PRO A 81 7.15 22.10 -17.59
CA PRO A 81 6.08 21.88 -16.61
C PRO A 81 4.73 22.49 -17.03
N ARG A 82 4.72 23.61 -17.77
CA ARG A 82 3.47 24.24 -18.26
C ARG A 82 2.66 23.36 -19.20
N ILE A 83 3.31 22.45 -19.91
CA ILE A 83 2.64 21.46 -20.76
C ILE A 83 2.46 20.11 -20.05
N GLY A 84 2.89 19.99 -18.78
CA GLY A 84 2.82 18.74 -18.01
C GLY A 84 3.99 17.79 -18.24
N ALA A 85 5.09 18.24 -18.88
CA ALA A 85 6.28 17.42 -19.06
C ALA A 85 7.19 17.51 -17.82
N VAL A 86 7.58 16.35 -17.28
CA VAL A 86 8.38 16.23 -16.05
C VAL A 86 9.78 15.71 -16.40
N LYS A 87 10.81 16.52 -16.16
CA LYS A 87 12.19 16.11 -16.40
C LYS A 87 12.66 15.09 -15.36
N ILE A 88 13.20 13.97 -15.80
CA ILE A 88 13.76 12.93 -14.93
C ILE A 88 15.19 13.30 -14.54
N THR A 89 15.40 13.65 -13.28
CA THR A 89 16.71 14.05 -12.75
C THR A 89 17.08 13.23 -11.51
N PRO A 90 18.38 13.05 -11.22
CA PRO A 90 18.82 12.42 -9.97
C PRO A 90 18.24 13.09 -8.72
N GLN A 91 18.11 14.43 -8.74
CA GLN A 91 17.55 15.20 -7.64
C GLN A 91 16.06 14.91 -7.45
N LEU A 92 15.28 14.80 -8.52
CA LEU A 92 13.86 14.45 -8.45
C LEU A 92 13.68 13.05 -7.86
N ILE A 93 14.47 12.08 -8.31
CA ILE A 93 14.45 10.70 -7.82
C ILE A 93 14.84 10.63 -6.33
N SER A 94 15.97 11.24 -5.96
CA SER A 94 16.41 11.25 -4.55
C SER A 94 15.39 11.93 -3.65
N ARG A 95 14.72 12.98 -4.15
CA ARG A 95 13.65 13.63 -3.41
C ARG A 95 12.40 12.78 -3.27
N GLY A 96 12.03 12.06 -4.33
CA GLY A 96 10.94 11.09 -4.29
C GLY A 96 11.15 10.04 -3.21
N GLU A 97 12.36 9.48 -3.15
CA GLU A 97 12.75 8.52 -2.11
C GLU A 97 12.59 9.11 -0.70
N GLN A 98 13.13 10.31 -0.47
CA GLN A 98 13.01 10.98 0.84
C GLN A 98 11.55 11.20 1.23
N ILE A 99 10.71 11.69 0.30
CA ILE A 99 9.28 11.89 0.58
C ILE A 99 8.62 10.55 0.95
N PHE A 100 8.89 9.50 0.18
CA PHE A 100 8.30 8.17 0.37
C PHE A 100 8.64 7.55 1.74
N PHE A 101 9.89 7.71 2.20
CA PHE A 101 10.36 7.13 3.45
C PHE A 101 10.13 8.01 4.68
N ASP A 102 10.28 9.33 4.52
CA ASP A 102 10.41 10.24 5.65
C ASP A 102 9.24 11.20 5.82
N ARG A 103 8.50 11.50 4.76
CA ARG A 103 7.33 12.36 4.86
C ARG A 103 6.11 11.53 5.25
N LYS A 104 5.40 12.00 6.27
CA LYS A 104 4.08 11.46 6.63
C LYS A 104 3.14 11.51 5.43
N ILE A 105 2.31 10.47 5.27
CA ILE A 105 1.13 10.55 4.42
C ILE A 105 0.15 11.58 5.02
N GLY A 106 -0.73 12.12 4.18
CA GLY A 106 -1.54 13.30 4.50
C GLY A 106 -2.47 13.19 5.72
N ASP A 107 -3.15 14.31 6.03
CA ASP A 107 -4.21 14.47 7.05
C ASP A 107 -3.85 14.00 8.48
N THR A 108 -2.81 14.60 9.08
CA THR A 108 -2.50 14.41 10.50
C THR A 108 -3.64 14.84 11.40
N PHE A 109 -4.38 15.90 11.05
CA PHE A 109 -5.54 16.34 11.81
C PHE A 109 -6.59 15.21 11.92
N GLY A 110 -7.07 14.68 10.81
CA GLY A 110 -8.00 13.56 10.79
C GLY A 110 -7.41 12.31 11.43
N LEU A 111 -6.24 11.86 10.97
CA LEU A 111 -5.63 10.60 11.40
C LEU A 111 -5.32 10.57 12.91
N GLN A 112 -4.81 11.67 13.47
CA GLN A 112 -4.39 11.71 14.88
C GLN A 112 -5.44 12.28 15.82
N ARG A 113 -6.20 13.30 15.41
CA ARG A 113 -7.16 13.98 16.31
C ARG A 113 -8.57 13.46 16.19
N VAL A 114 -9.00 13.00 15.01
CA VAL A 114 -10.34 12.45 14.82
C VAL A 114 -10.32 10.94 15.02
N PHE A 115 -9.51 10.22 14.26
CA PHE A 115 -9.43 8.75 14.30
C PHE A 115 -8.61 8.25 15.50
N GLY A 116 -7.44 8.85 15.74
CA GLY A 116 -6.62 8.55 16.91
C GLY A 116 -5.65 7.39 16.71
N PHE A 117 -5.09 7.23 15.51
CA PHE A 117 -4.18 6.12 15.17
C PHE A 117 -3.00 6.04 16.14
N GLY A 118 -2.30 7.16 16.37
CA GLY A 118 -1.19 7.22 17.32
C GLY A 118 -1.61 6.86 18.74
N ARG A 119 -2.82 7.25 19.19
CA ARG A 119 -3.34 6.84 20.50
C ARG A 119 -3.59 5.34 20.56
N GLY A 120 -4.08 4.73 19.48
CA GLY A 120 -4.22 3.29 19.35
C GLY A 120 -2.88 2.56 19.50
N VAL A 121 -1.87 2.98 18.74
CA VAL A 121 -0.50 2.43 18.84
C VAL A 121 0.07 2.60 20.26
N THR A 122 -0.19 3.74 20.93
CA THR A 122 0.28 3.94 22.32
C THR A 122 -0.33 2.95 23.32
N GLN A 123 -1.48 2.35 23.03
CA GLN A 123 -2.09 1.34 23.90
C GLN A 123 -1.23 0.08 24.06
N VAL A 124 -0.40 -0.22 23.06
CA VAL A 124 0.50 -1.38 22.98
C VAL A 124 1.98 -0.99 22.91
N LEU A 125 2.31 0.27 23.16
CA LEU A 125 3.69 0.78 23.12
C LEU A 125 4.63 0.08 24.12
N PRO A 126 4.21 -0.25 25.36
CA PRO A 126 5.04 -1.04 26.27
C PRO A 126 5.41 -2.41 25.68
N GLU A 127 4.45 -3.09 25.06
CA GLU A 127 4.64 -4.38 24.41
C GLU A 127 5.56 -4.28 23.19
N LEU A 128 5.36 -3.26 22.34
CA LEU A 128 6.23 -2.97 21.21
C LEU A 128 7.68 -2.74 21.67
N THR A 129 7.86 -1.90 22.70
CA THR A 129 9.18 -1.57 23.25
C THR A 129 9.89 -2.81 23.77
N VAL A 130 9.19 -3.63 24.58
CA VAL A 130 9.76 -4.88 25.12
C VAL A 130 10.13 -5.85 23.99
N SER A 131 9.28 -6.00 22.98
CA SER A 131 9.56 -6.89 21.85
C SER A 131 10.73 -6.41 20.99
N ILE A 132 10.85 -5.11 20.73
CA ILE A 132 11.99 -4.53 19.98
C ILE A 132 13.29 -4.73 20.76
N LEU A 133 13.30 -4.46 22.07
CA LEU A 133 14.49 -4.68 22.91
C LEU A 133 14.92 -6.17 22.91
N LYS A 134 13.97 -7.10 22.93
CA LYS A 134 14.23 -8.55 22.86
C LYS A 134 14.89 -8.99 21.55
N LEU A 135 14.76 -8.22 20.47
CA LEU A 135 15.45 -8.52 19.21
C LEU A 135 16.98 -8.40 19.36
N GLY A 136 17.48 -7.65 20.35
CA GLY A 136 18.93 -7.47 20.54
C GLY A 136 19.63 -6.87 19.31
N GLY A 137 18.92 -6.02 18.55
CA GLY A 137 19.40 -5.43 17.30
C GLY A 137 19.25 -6.30 16.05
N GLN A 138 18.72 -7.53 16.17
CA GLN A 138 18.38 -8.35 15.01
C GLN A 138 17.16 -7.78 14.26
N PRO A 139 17.14 -7.87 12.92
CA PRO A 139 15.97 -7.44 12.14
C PRO A 139 14.80 -8.43 12.29
N THR A 140 13.59 -7.97 12.02
CA THR A 140 12.40 -8.84 11.82
C THR A 140 11.46 -8.23 10.80
N SER A 141 10.88 -9.05 9.91
CA SER A 141 9.79 -8.64 8.99
C SER A 141 8.39 -8.79 9.62
N ASN A 142 8.33 -9.20 10.89
CA ASN A 142 7.07 -9.32 11.61
C ASN A 142 7.35 -9.24 13.11
N LEU A 143 7.30 -8.03 13.66
CA LEU A 143 7.40 -7.86 15.10
C LEU A 143 6.18 -8.50 15.78
N LYS A 144 6.45 -9.49 16.63
CA LYS A 144 5.42 -10.11 17.48
C LYS A 144 5.45 -9.50 18.87
N ILE A 145 4.29 -9.11 19.38
CA ILE A 145 4.13 -8.54 20.71
C ILE A 145 3.42 -9.51 21.63
N THR A 146 3.78 -9.54 22.90
CA THR A 146 3.06 -10.30 23.94
C THR A 146 2.29 -9.32 24.81
N LEU A 147 0.96 -9.44 24.83
CA LEU A 147 0.08 -8.51 25.55
C LEU A 147 0.36 -8.51 27.05
N GLN A 148 0.56 -7.34 27.65
CA GLN A 148 0.81 -7.19 29.10
C GLN A 148 -0.48 -7.01 29.91
N LYS A 149 -1.59 -6.73 29.22
CA LYS A 149 -2.94 -6.59 29.75
C LYS A 149 -3.95 -7.24 28.81
N ASN A 150 -5.17 -7.47 29.28
CA ASN A 150 -6.27 -7.81 28.39
C ASN A 150 -6.56 -6.60 27.48
N ILE A 151 -6.81 -6.85 26.21
CA ILE A 151 -7.23 -5.83 25.25
C ILE A 151 -8.53 -6.29 24.62
N THR A 152 -9.52 -5.41 24.58
CA THR A 152 -10.80 -5.65 23.91
C THR A 152 -10.85 -4.80 22.66
N ILE A 153 -11.10 -5.42 21.52
CA ILE A 153 -11.22 -4.79 20.20
C ILE A 153 -12.46 -5.39 19.56
N GLY A 154 -13.41 -4.56 19.15
CA GLY A 154 -14.71 -5.06 18.72
C GLY A 154 -15.39 -5.93 19.78
N SER A 155 -15.88 -7.08 19.37
CA SER A 155 -16.48 -8.12 20.21
C SER A 155 -15.45 -9.06 20.84
N GLN A 156 -14.18 -8.96 20.43
CA GLN A 156 -13.12 -9.89 20.82
C GLN A 156 -12.32 -9.35 22.00
N THR A 157 -12.00 -10.23 22.96
CA THR A 157 -11.06 -9.92 24.04
C THR A 157 -9.83 -10.79 23.91
N PHE A 158 -8.68 -10.16 23.74
CA PHE A 158 -7.37 -10.78 23.71
C PHE A 158 -6.81 -10.82 25.15
N PRO A 159 -6.63 -12.00 25.75
CA PRO A 159 -6.11 -12.10 27.10
C PRO A 159 -4.65 -11.63 27.20
N LYS A 160 -4.27 -11.14 28.38
CA LYS A 160 -2.87 -10.96 28.76
C LYS A 160 -2.06 -12.24 28.48
N GLY A 161 -0.87 -12.09 27.92
CA GLY A 161 0.01 -13.20 27.52
C GLY A 161 -0.23 -13.69 26.09
N THR A 162 -1.30 -13.25 25.43
CA THR A 162 -1.51 -13.53 24.00
C THR A 162 -0.37 -12.93 23.19
N THR A 163 0.16 -13.70 22.25
CA THR A 163 1.15 -13.20 21.29
C THR A 163 0.44 -12.78 20.01
N VAL A 164 0.58 -11.52 19.63
CA VAL A 164 -0.05 -10.91 18.46
C VAL A 164 1.03 -10.54 17.46
N SER A 165 0.86 -10.95 16.21
CA SER A 165 1.71 -10.48 15.11
C SER A 165 1.29 -9.05 14.75
N THR A 166 2.23 -8.13 14.65
CA THR A 166 1.93 -6.74 14.23
C THR A 166 2.23 -6.52 12.76
N GLY A 167 3.05 -7.39 12.15
CA GLY A 167 3.53 -7.18 10.78
C GLY A 167 4.47 -5.99 10.64
N LEU A 168 4.93 -5.40 11.74
CA LEU A 168 5.83 -4.25 11.71
C LEU A 168 7.26 -4.73 11.45
N ASP A 169 7.90 -4.14 10.44
CA ASP A 169 9.27 -4.43 10.06
C ASP A 169 10.25 -3.60 10.89
N ILE A 170 11.15 -4.28 11.62
CA ILE A 170 12.23 -3.63 12.38
C ILE A 170 13.56 -3.86 11.64
N PRO A 171 14.22 -2.80 11.14
CA PRO A 171 15.50 -2.96 10.46
C PRO A 171 16.59 -3.34 11.47
N ARG A 172 17.71 -3.86 10.97
CA ARG A 172 18.85 -4.23 11.82
C ARG A 172 19.34 -3.01 12.62
N GLY A 173 19.46 -3.15 13.94
CA GLY A 173 19.81 -2.05 14.85
C GLY A 173 18.75 -0.96 15.00
N GLY A 174 17.58 -1.12 14.37
CA GLY A 174 16.46 -0.18 14.47
C GLY A 174 15.74 -0.27 15.80
N PHE A 175 15.23 0.86 16.26
CA PHE A 175 14.40 0.98 17.46
C PHE A 175 12.96 1.41 17.15
N LEU A 176 12.64 1.61 15.88
CA LEU A 176 11.30 1.92 15.37
C LEU A 176 10.99 1.08 14.14
N PRO A 177 9.71 0.74 13.92
CA PRO A 177 9.28 0.16 12.66
C PRO A 177 9.56 1.06 11.46
N ILE A 178 9.84 0.44 10.31
CA ILE A 178 9.95 1.15 9.04
C ILE A 178 8.63 1.89 8.78
N GLY A 179 8.74 3.18 8.46
CA GLY A 179 7.61 4.03 8.09
C GLY A 179 6.70 4.49 9.24
N LEU A 180 6.92 4.06 10.49
CA LEU A 180 6.18 4.56 11.65
C LEU A 180 7.00 5.62 12.40
N LYS A 181 6.42 6.79 12.67
CA LYS A 181 7.04 7.87 13.43
C LYS A 181 6.53 7.87 14.88
N LEU A 182 7.30 8.46 15.79
CA LEU A 182 7.01 8.47 17.23
C LEU A 182 5.68 9.15 17.59
N ASN A 183 5.24 10.11 16.79
CA ASN A 183 3.98 10.82 16.97
C ASN A 183 2.77 10.07 16.37
N GLY A 184 2.97 8.85 15.86
CA GLY A 184 1.93 8.05 15.21
C GLY A 184 1.74 8.36 13.72
N ASP A 185 2.49 9.30 13.15
CA ASP A 185 2.47 9.52 11.70
C ASP A 185 3.07 8.30 10.98
N VAL A 186 2.52 8.00 9.81
CA VAL A 186 2.96 6.89 8.96
C VAL A 186 3.45 7.41 7.61
N THR A 187 4.41 6.72 7.00
CA THR A 187 4.92 7.03 5.65
C THR A 187 4.61 5.87 4.70
N CYS A 188 4.77 6.09 3.40
CA CYS A 188 4.53 5.05 2.39
C CYS A 188 5.39 3.80 2.61
N ALA A 189 6.55 3.95 3.27
CA ALA A 189 7.45 2.85 3.58
C ALA A 189 6.86 1.82 4.56
N LEU A 190 5.85 2.17 5.37
CA LEU A 190 5.20 1.21 6.26
C LEU A 190 4.55 0.05 5.47
N CYS A 191 3.92 0.40 4.35
CA CYS A 191 3.21 -0.55 3.49
C CYS A 191 4.09 -1.11 2.36
N HIS A 192 5.04 -0.32 1.83
CA HIS A 192 5.73 -0.65 0.57
C HIS A 192 7.24 -0.93 0.73
N VAL A 193 7.70 -1.21 1.95
CA VAL A 193 9.07 -1.66 2.21
C VAL A 193 9.02 -2.86 3.12
N ALA A 194 9.41 -4.01 2.59
CA ALA A 194 9.62 -5.22 3.36
C ALA A 194 11.10 -5.43 3.72
N LEU A 195 11.38 -6.34 4.65
CA LEU A 195 12.72 -6.77 4.99
C LEU A 195 13.03 -8.17 4.45
N SER A 196 14.24 -8.33 3.88
CA SER A 196 14.78 -9.65 3.59
C SER A 196 15.07 -10.43 4.88
N PRO A 197 15.24 -11.76 4.83
CA PRO A 197 15.67 -12.54 6.00
C PRO A 197 17.00 -12.07 6.61
N LYS A 198 17.82 -11.32 5.86
CA LYS A 198 19.07 -10.72 6.34
C LYS A 198 18.85 -9.34 6.98
N GLY A 199 17.65 -8.76 6.87
CA GLY A 199 17.32 -7.42 7.34
C GLY A 199 17.66 -6.30 6.35
N GLU A 200 17.78 -6.62 5.06
CA GLU A 200 17.95 -5.62 4.00
C GLU A 200 16.58 -5.07 3.61
N GLN A 201 16.48 -3.77 3.39
CA GLN A 201 15.25 -3.14 2.92
C GLN A 201 14.99 -3.49 1.46
N LEU A 202 13.88 -4.17 1.21
CA LEU A 202 13.37 -4.50 -0.10
C LEU A 202 12.41 -3.40 -0.55
N LYS A 203 12.98 -2.32 -1.10
CA LYS A 203 12.23 -1.14 -1.52
C LYS A 203 11.25 -1.51 -2.63
N GLY A 204 9.99 -1.24 -2.37
CA GLY A 204 8.89 -1.47 -3.30
C GLY A 204 8.25 -2.85 -3.27
N VAL A 205 8.77 -3.75 -2.43
CA VAL A 205 8.08 -4.98 -2.07
C VAL A 205 7.03 -4.64 -1.01
N PRO A 206 5.76 -5.04 -1.20
CA PRO A 206 4.72 -4.77 -0.23
C PRO A 206 4.96 -5.57 1.06
N ASN A 207 4.63 -4.96 2.20
CA ASN A 207 4.64 -5.62 3.49
C ASN A 207 3.39 -6.50 3.62
N GLY A 208 3.49 -7.74 3.12
CA GLY A 208 2.42 -8.72 3.16
C GLY A 208 2.06 -9.22 4.57
N ASP A 209 2.90 -8.93 5.57
CA ASP A 209 2.66 -9.31 6.96
C ASP A 209 1.98 -8.19 7.76
N LEU A 210 1.88 -6.96 7.21
CA LEU A 210 1.42 -5.77 7.94
C LEU A 210 0.02 -5.99 8.55
N GLY A 211 -0.05 -5.93 9.87
CA GLY A 211 -1.29 -6.09 10.64
C GLY A 211 -2.12 -4.82 10.68
N THR A 212 -2.38 -4.19 9.52
CA THR A 212 -3.16 -2.95 9.40
C THR A 212 -4.51 -3.06 10.12
N SER A 213 -5.17 -4.22 10.03
CA SER A 213 -6.43 -4.50 10.73
C SER A 213 -6.32 -4.31 12.25
N VAL A 214 -5.32 -4.92 12.89
CA VAL A 214 -5.10 -4.77 14.33
C VAL A 214 -4.70 -3.34 14.70
N LEU A 215 -3.83 -2.70 13.90
CA LEU A 215 -3.36 -1.34 14.18
C LEU A 215 -4.48 -0.30 14.07
N ILE A 216 -5.38 -0.44 13.10
CA ILE A 216 -6.57 0.40 12.93
C ILE A 216 -7.55 0.18 14.08
N ALA A 217 -7.86 -1.07 14.41
CA ALA A 217 -8.88 -1.40 15.40
C ALA A 217 -8.44 -1.06 16.85
N LEU A 218 -7.15 -0.76 17.07
CA LEU A 218 -6.68 -0.17 18.33
C LEU A 218 -7.03 1.31 18.47
N ALA A 219 -7.36 2.01 17.39
CA ALA A 219 -7.71 3.43 17.44
C ALA A 219 -9.02 3.63 18.24
N PRO A 220 -9.12 4.69 19.05
CA PRO A 220 -10.30 4.91 19.91
C PRO A 220 -11.56 5.41 19.17
N ASN A 221 -11.44 5.68 17.87
CA ASN A 221 -12.51 6.11 16.97
C ASN A 221 -12.25 5.52 15.56
N SER A 222 -11.94 4.23 15.50
CA SER A 222 -11.69 3.47 14.27
C SER A 222 -12.87 3.59 13.30
N ALA A 223 -14.11 3.63 13.80
CA ALA A 223 -15.30 3.76 12.98
C ALA A 223 -15.44 5.12 12.28
N ALA A 224 -14.56 6.10 12.53
CA ALA A 224 -14.42 7.23 11.63
C ALA A 224 -14.02 6.81 10.20
N GLY A 225 -13.42 5.62 10.04
CA GLY A 225 -13.14 5.00 8.75
C GLY A 225 -14.33 4.30 8.08
N PHE A 226 -15.55 4.37 8.63
CA PHE A 226 -16.69 3.55 8.19
C PHE A 226 -16.95 3.58 6.68
N ALA A 227 -16.70 4.70 6.01
CA ALA A 227 -16.92 4.85 4.57
C ALA A 227 -16.01 3.98 3.69
N ARG A 228 -14.97 3.36 4.27
CA ARG A 228 -14.13 2.37 3.58
C ARG A 228 -14.74 0.97 3.59
N LEU A 229 -15.66 0.69 4.50
CA LEU A 229 -16.35 -0.60 4.56
C LEU A 229 -17.84 -0.38 4.30
N ASN A 230 -18.58 -1.47 4.13
CA ASN A 230 -20.03 -1.40 3.85
C ASN A 230 -20.85 -1.11 5.13
N PHE A 231 -20.68 0.09 5.69
CA PHE A 231 -21.35 0.54 6.90
C PHE A 231 -22.22 1.76 6.64
N ASN A 232 -23.52 1.64 6.92
CA ASN A 232 -24.44 2.77 6.92
C ASN A 232 -24.70 3.23 8.36
N PRO A 233 -24.32 4.47 8.75
CA PRO A 233 -24.55 4.97 10.11
C PRO A 233 -26.04 5.10 10.47
N LEU A 234 -26.94 5.11 9.48
CA LEU A 234 -28.38 5.19 9.70
C LEU A 234 -29.07 3.81 9.76
N ASP A 235 -28.32 2.72 9.64
CA ASP A 235 -28.89 1.38 9.79
C ASP A 235 -29.50 1.22 11.20
N PRO A 236 -30.77 0.77 11.32
CA PRO A 236 -31.43 0.52 12.60
C PRO A 236 -30.63 -0.34 13.58
N GLN A 237 -29.80 -1.27 13.09
CA GLN A 237 -29.02 -2.17 13.96
C GLN A 237 -27.98 -1.42 14.82
N TYR A 238 -27.49 -0.26 14.35
CA TYR A 238 -26.51 0.55 15.05
C TYR A 238 -27.14 1.66 15.90
N GLN A 239 -28.47 1.77 15.95
CA GLN A 239 -29.15 2.81 16.70
C GLN A 239 -29.08 2.58 18.22
N GLY A 240 -29.24 3.66 18.98
CA GLY A 240 -29.17 3.65 20.44
C GLY A 240 -28.92 5.04 21.02
N ASN A 241 -27.82 5.18 21.77
CA ASN A 241 -27.50 6.42 22.50
C ASN A 241 -26.77 7.48 21.65
N GLY A 242 -26.70 7.33 20.32
CA GLY A 242 -26.02 8.27 19.43
C GLY A 242 -26.55 9.70 19.53
N LYS A 243 -25.78 10.68 19.07
CA LYS A 243 -26.19 12.10 19.17
C LYS A 243 -27.26 12.44 18.13
N THR A 244 -28.07 13.47 18.40
CA THR A 244 -28.99 14.03 17.39
C THR A 244 -28.33 15.25 16.76
N VAL A 245 -28.28 15.29 15.43
CA VAL A 245 -27.68 16.38 14.66
C VAL A 245 -28.70 16.99 13.70
N ILE A 246 -28.36 18.15 13.14
CA ILE A 246 -29.12 18.78 12.07
C ILE A 246 -28.45 18.41 10.73
N ASP A 247 -29.20 17.80 9.83
CA ASP A 247 -28.69 17.41 8.50
C ASP A 247 -28.56 18.61 7.54
N SER A 248 -28.08 18.37 6.32
CA SER A 248 -27.93 19.44 5.32
C SER A 248 -29.25 20.12 4.92
N THR A 249 -30.39 19.44 5.14
CA THR A 249 -31.75 19.94 4.83
C THR A 249 -32.43 20.61 6.01
N GLY A 250 -31.78 20.66 7.18
CA GLY A 250 -32.33 21.24 8.41
C GLY A 250 -33.17 20.26 9.24
N LYS A 251 -33.19 18.97 8.91
CA LYS A 251 -33.92 17.95 9.67
C LYS A 251 -33.07 17.39 10.79
N LEU A 252 -33.74 16.98 11.87
CA LEU A 252 -33.10 16.26 12.96
C LEU A 252 -32.85 14.80 12.56
N VAL A 253 -31.61 14.36 12.70
CA VAL A 253 -31.19 12.99 12.42
C VAL A 253 -30.47 12.41 13.63
N LYS A 254 -30.84 11.19 14.01
CA LYS A 254 -30.19 10.43 15.07
C LYS A 254 -28.99 9.67 14.49
N LEU A 255 -27.80 9.95 15.00
CA LEU A 255 -26.56 9.24 14.70
C LEU A 255 -26.55 7.85 15.36
N PRO A 256 -25.70 6.91 14.89
CA PRO A 256 -25.60 5.60 15.51
C PRO A 256 -25.06 5.70 16.94
N ASP A 257 -25.38 4.72 17.76
CA ASP A 257 -24.73 4.48 19.05
C ASP A 257 -23.22 4.29 18.81
N PRO A 258 -22.36 5.21 19.27
CA PRO A 258 -20.95 5.18 18.96
C PRO A 258 -20.28 3.89 19.40
N GLN A 259 -20.70 3.28 20.52
CA GLN A 259 -20.06 2.05 21.01
C GLN A 259 -20.47 0.82 20.20
N LYS A 260 -21.74 0.74 19.80
CA LYS A 260 -22.20 -0.36 18.93
C LYS A 260 -21.57 -0.27 17.55
N PHE A 261 -21.50 0.95 17.00
CA PHE A 261 -20.93 1.19 15.68
C PHE A 261 -19.43 0.91 15.65
N GLU A 262 -18.68 1.42 16.65
CA GLU A 262 -17.26 1.12 16.84
C GLU A 262 -17.03 -0.38 16.94
N ARG A 263 -17.81 -1.07 17.78
CA ARG A 263 -17.69 -2.52 17.96
C ARG A 263 -17.85 -3.29 16.65
N ALA A 264 -18.91 -2.98 15.90
CA ALA A 264 -19.20 -3.65 14.64
C ALA A 264 -18.14 -3.35 13.58
N PHE A 265 -17.66 -2.10 13.51
CA PHE A 265 -16.59 -1.70 12.60
C PHE A 265 -15.27 -2.40 12.93
N ASP A 266 -14.86 -2.44 14.20
CA ASP A 266 -13.67 -3.16 14.66
C ASP A 266 -13.75 -4.65 14.32
N ASP A 267 -14.90 -5.30 14.51
CA ASP A 267 -15.11 -6.70 14.14
C ASP A 267 -14.90 -6.93 12.63
N ALA A 268 -15.42 -6.03 11.79
CA ALA A 268 -15.24 -6.09 10.35
C ALA A 268 -13.78 -5.83 9.93
N VAL A 269 -13.13 -4.83 10.53
CA VAL A 269 -11.71 -4.54 10.27
C VAL A 269 -10.82 -5.71 10.69
N LEU A 270 -11.10 -6.35 11.84
CA LEU A 270 -10.33 -7.53 12.28
C LEU A 270 -10.47 -8.73 11.33
N ALA A 271 -11.52 -8.78 10.52
CA ALA A 271 -11.69 -9.80 9.49
C ALA A 271 -10.82 -9.56 8.24
N VAL A 272 -10.29 -8.33 8.06
CA VAL A 272 -9.38 -8.00 6.96
C VAL A 272 -8.05 -8.75 7.14
N PRO A 273 -7.60 -9.53 6.14
CA PRO A 273 -6.34 -10.25 6.21
C PRO A 273 -5.12 -9.34 6.36
N TYR A 274 -4.05 -9.86 6.92
CA TYR A 274 -2.79 -9.11 7.01
C TYR A 274 -2.24 -8.82 5.61
N GLY A 275 -1.54 -7.70 5.47
CA GLY A 275 -1.05 -7.22 4.18
C GLY A 275 -2.15 -6.75 3.23
N HIS A 276 -3.39 -6.59 3.70
CA HIS A 276 -4.54 -6.08 2.96
C HIS A 276 -5.17 -4.91 3.72
N PHE A 277 -5.86 -4.04 2.99
CA PHE A 277 -6.68 -2.97 3.55
C PHE A 277 -7.67 -2.45 2.50
N GLU A 278 -8.68 -1.73 2.97
CA GLU A 278 -9.54 -0.93 2.10
C GLU A 278 -9.26 0.56 2.31
N SER A 279 -9.13 1.30 1.23
CA SER A 279 -8.75 2.72 1.26
C SER A 279 -9.72 3.62 0.53
N SER A 280 -10.54 3.07 -0.37
CA SER A 280 -11.55 3.79 -1.13
C SER A 280 -12.71 4.21 -0.24
N THR A 281 -13.34 5.34 -0.53
CA THR A 281 -14.44 5.90 0.30
C THR A 281 -15.80 5.77 -0.38
N ASP A 282 -16.06 4.57 -0.88
CA ASP A 282 -17.21 4.18 -1.70
C ASP A 282 -18.08 3.08 -1.06
N SER A 283 -17.77 2.68 0.18
CA SER A 283 -18.46 1.60 0.91
C SER A 283 -18.48 0.25 0.19
N ILE A 284 -17.55 0.02 -0.75
CA ILE A 284 -17.36 -1.28 -1.38
C ILE A 284 -16.35 -2.07 -0.55
N ASP A 285 -16.76 -3.26 -0.08
CA ASP A 285 -15.85 -4.17 0.61
C ASP A 285 -15.10 -5.04 -0.41
N ASN A 286 -14.12 -4.43 -1.09
CA ASN A 286 -13.26 -5.07 -2.08
C ASN A 286 -11.80 -5.12 -1.62
N THR A 287 -11.59 -5.39 -0.33
CA THR A 287 -10.29 -5.54 0.33
C THR A 287 -9.20 -6.07 -0.63
N THR A 288 -8.20 -5.23 -0.92
CA THR A 288 -7.09 -5.56 -1.81
C THR A 288 -5.79 -5.74 -1.04
N GLN A 289 -4.88 -6.55 -1.61
CA GLN A 289 -3.52 -6.67 -1.09
C GLN A 289 -2.78 -5.36 -1.32
N ILE A 290 -1.91 -4.96 -0.37
CA ILE A 290 -0.98 -3.86 -0.58
C ILE A 290 -0.20 -4.10 -1.90
N PRO A 291 -0.28 -3.18 -2.88
CA PRO A 291 0.36 -3.40 -4.17
C PRO A 291 1.87 -3.20 -4.11
N THR A 292 2.59 -3.86 -5.02
CA THR A 292 4.01 -3.55 -5.26
C THR A 292 4.14 -2.16 -5.88
N VAL A 293 5.29 -1.49 -5.68
CA VAL A 293 5.59 -0.21 -6.38
C VAL A 293 6.66 -0.35 -7.46
N PHE A 294 6.79 -1.55 -8.05
CA PHE A 294 7.53 -1.78 -9.29
C PHE A 294 6.69 -1.30 -10.48
N THR A 295 6.82 -0.02 -10.82
CA THR A 295 5.77 0.73 -11.54
C THR A 295 6.11 1.10 -12.99
N PHE A 296 7.37 0.99 -13.38
CA PHE A 296 7.80 1.46 -14.69
C PHE A 296 7.19 0.59 -15.80
N LYS A 297 6.34 1.22 -16.63
CA LYS A 297 5.58 0.58 -17.72
C LYS A 297 4.67 -0.57 -17.25
N SER A 298 4.26 -0.57 -15.99
CA SER A 298 3.33 -1.58 -15.44
C SER A 298 1.89 -1.10 -15.35
N GLY A 299 1.57 0.07 -15.91
CA GLY A 299 0.21 0.61 -15.91
C GLY A 299 -0.75 -0.22 -16.79
N PRO A 300 -2.06 -0.19 -16.53
CA PRO A 300 -2.75 0.58 -15.48
C PRO A 300 -2.44 0.07 -14.06
N TYR A 301 -2.48 0.97 -13.07
CA TYR A 301 -2.03 0.69 -11.69
C TYR A 301 -3.14 0.18 -10.77
N THR A 302 -4.40 0.43 -11.12
CA THR A 302 -5.57 -0.04 -10.37
C THR A 302 -6.47 -0.87 -11.29
N ALA A 303 -7.23 -1.81 -10.72
CA ALA A 303 -8.06 -2.74 -11.49
C ALA A 303 -9.30 -2.06 -12.12
N GLY A 304 -9.82 -0.98 -11.52
CA GLY A 304 -10.97 -0.23 -12.04
C GLY A 304 -10.60 0.84 -13.07
N GLY A 305 -9.31 0.97 -13.41
CA GLY A 305 -8.82 1.94 -14.39
C GLY A 305 -8.80 3.38 -13.87
N GLU A 306 -9.03 3.56 -12.57
CA GLU A 306 -8.88 4.84 -11.92
C GLU A 306 -7.42 5.30 -11.93
N PHE A 307 -7.22 6.60 -11.78
CA PHE A 307 -5.88 7.19 -11.85
C PHE A 307 -5.12 6.87 -13.15
N ALA A 308 -5.79 6.45 -14.23
CA ALA A 308 -5.15 6.12 -15.50
C ALA A 308 -4.63 7.35 -16.29
N VAL A 309 -4.85 8.56 -15.77
CA VAL A 309 -4.43 9.80 -16.41
C VAL A 309 -3.47 10.59 -15.52
N GLY A 310 -2.51 11.26 -16.15
CA GLY A 310 -1.56 12.14 -15.48
C GLY A 310 -0.11 11.72 -15.71
N PRO A 311 0.86 12.45 -15.13
CA PRO A 311 2.27 12.12 -15.21
C PRO A 311 2.56 10.67 -14.80
N PHE A 312 3.57 10.09 -15.43
CA PHE A 312 4.02 8.71 -15.21
C PHE A 312 2.90 7.69 -15.43
N GLY A 313 2.11 7.90 -16.48
CA GLY A 313 1.01 7.01 -16.86
C GLY A 313 -0.10 6.93 -15.82
N GLY A 314 -0.22 7.96 -14.97
CA GLY A 314 -1.18 7.98 -13.88
C GLY A 314 -0.60 7.68 -12.49
N LEU A 315 0.67 7.28 -12.37
CA LEU A 315 1.26 6.96 -11.07
C LEU A 315 1.27 8.16 -10.11
N SER A 316 1.42 9.38 -10.63
CA SER A 316 1.32 10.59 -9.79
C SER A 316 -0.10 10.86 -9.29
N SER A 317 -1.10 10.35 -10.00
CA SER A 317 -2.50 10.39 -9.61
C SER A 317 -2.78 9.36 -8.50
N VAL A 318 -2.17 8.17 -8.56
CA VAL A 318 -2.20 7.17 -7.48
C VAL A 318 -1.55 7.73 -6.20
N ASN A 319 -0.33 8.26 -6.30
CA ASN A 319 0.35 8.90 -5.17
C ASN A 319 -0.48 10.05 -4.60
N ASN A 320 -1.18 10.79 -5.46
CA ASN A 320 -2.10 11.82 -5.01
C ASN A 320 -3.28 11.23 -4.22
N GLY A 321 -3.90 10.15 -4.69
CA GLY A 321 -5.01 9.48 -4.03
C GLY A 321 -4.69 9.08 -2.58
N VAL A 322 -3.55 8.42 -2.38
CA VAL A 322 -3.07 7.99 -1.05
C VAL A 322 -2.90 9.20 -0.11
N HIS A 323 -2.30 10.29 -0.58
CA HIS A 323 -2.03 11.47 0.25
C HIS A 323 -3.20 12.46 0.35
N SER A 324 -4.28 12.25 -0.41
CA SER A 324 -5.48 13.09 -0.40
C SER A 324 -6.71 12.28 -0.05
N SER A 325 -7.42 11.70 -1.01
CA SER A 325 -8.71 11.04 -0.82
C SER A 325 -8.70 9.87 0.17
N GLU A 326 -7.69 9.02 0.14
CA GLU A 326 -7.72 7.75 0.88
C GLU A 326 -7.45 7.95 2.37
N ILE A 327 -6.54 8.86 2.72
CA ILE A 327 -6.20 9.13 4.12
C ILE A 327 -7.05 10.25 4.75
N ASN A 328 -7.59 11.16 3.94
CA ASN A 328 -8.33 12.31 4.46
C ASN A 328 -9.74 11.90 4.91
N LEU A 329 -9.97 12.02 6.21
CA LEU A 329 -11.23 11.57 6.82
C LEU A 329 -12.34 12.60 6.66
N LEU A 330 -12.02 13.89 6.73
CA LEU A 330 -13.04 14.94 6.78
C LEU A 330 -13.45 15.42 5.39
N ALA A 331 -12.51 15.51 4.45
CA ALA A 331 -12.81 15.98 3.09
C ALA A 331 -13.71 15.02 2.30
N ALA A 332 -13.80 13.75 2.70
CA ALA A 332 -14.72 12.77 2.10
C ALA A 332 -16.21 13.16 2.32
N ALA A 333 -16.53 13.93 3.36
CA ALA A 333 -17.89 14.40 3.63
C ALA A 333 -18.51 15.18 2.46
N GLN A 334 -17.70 15.85 1.64
CA GLN A 334 -18.22 16.64 0.52
C GLN A 334 -18.85 15.80 -0.60
N ARG A 335 -18.51 14.50 -0.67
CA ARG A 335 -19.01 13.56 -1.67
C ARG A 335 -19.76 12.38 -1.09
N SER A 336 -19.96 12.34 0.23
CA SER A 336 -20.54 11.19 0.92
C SER A 336 -21.97 10.87 0.45
N LEU A 337 -22.72 11.88 0.01
CA LEU A 337 -24.06 11.66 -0.51
C LEU A 337 -24.02 10.94 -1.87
N GLU A 338 -23.12 11.37 -2.76
CA GLU A 338 -22.97 10.77 -4.08
C GLU A 338 -22.25 9.42 -4.06
N THR A 339 -21.30 9.20 -3.14
CA THR A 339 -20.50 7.96 -3.10
C THR A 339 -21.16 6.86 -2.28
N ILE A 340 -21.69 7.19 -1.11
CA ILE A 340 -22.19 6.19 -0.15
C ILE A 340 -23.64 6.44 0.30
N GLY A 341 -24.33 7.42 -0.28
CA GLY A 341 -25.71 7.74 0.06
C GLY A 341 -25.92 8.36 1.45
N VAL A 342 -24.86 8.90 2.07
CA VAL A 342 -24.92 9.49 3.42
C VAL A 342 -24.81 11.01 3.34
N ASP A 343 -25.76 11.71 3.94
CA ASP A 343 -25.74 13.18 4.04
C ASP A 343 -24.42 13.69 4.66
N ARG A 344 -23.87 14.78 4.13
CA ARG A 344 -22.56 15.32 4.56
C ARG A 344 -22.50 15.64 6.06
N GLU A 345 -23.61 16.07 6.65
CA GLU A 345 -23.69 16.38 8.06
C GLU A 345 -23.81 15.11 8.89
N VAL A 346 -24.52 14.10 8.40
CA VAL A 346 -24.56 12.76 9.04
C VAL A 346 -23.19 12.10 9.00
N TYR A 347 -22.47 12.21 7.88
CA TYR A 347 -21.08 11.75 7.75
C TYR A 347 -20.18 12.40 8.79
N LEU A 348 -20.11 13.75 8.80
CA LEU A 348 -19.28 14.49 9.75
C LEU A 348 -19.71 14.22 11.20
N GLY A 349 -21.01 14.15 11.45
CA GLY A 349 -21.55 13.82 12.77
C GLY A 349 -21.08 12.46 13.27
N THR A 350 -21.12 11.44 12.40
CA THR A 350 -20.67 10.07 12.70
C THR A 350 -19.17 10.04 12.99
N VAL A 351 -18.37 10.71 12.16
CA VAL A 351 -16.91 10.79 12.31
C VAL A 351 -16.51 11.54 13.59
N LEU A 352 -17.24 12.61 13.95
CA LEU A 352 -16.89 13.49 15.06
C LEU A 352 -17.46 13.05 16.41
N GLN A 353 -18.58 12.33 16.48
CA GLN A 353 -19.26 12.07 17.76
C GLN A 353 -18.40 11.34 18.80
N ASN A 354 -17.48 10.47 18.35
CA ASN A 354 -16.52 9.75 19.20
C ASN A 354 -15.06 10.16 18.92
N ALA A 355 -14.83 11.33 18.29
CA ALA A 355 -13.49 11.80 17.94
C ALA A 355 -12.47 11.60 19.07
N ALA A 356 -11.26 11.15 18.70
CA ALA A 356 -10.20 10.86 19.65
C ALA A 356 -9.88 12.07 20.53
N ASP A 357 -9.74 13.27 19.93
CA ASP A 357 -9.65 14.53 20.65
C ASP A 357 -11.03 14.97 21.17
N PRO A 358 -11.26 15.02 22.50
CA PRO A 358 -12.56 15.39 23.05
C PRO A 358 -13.02 16.80 22.66
N LYS A 359 -12.11 17.70 22.29
CA LYS A 359 -12.45 19.06 21.83
C LYS A 359 -13.16 19.08 20.49
N LEU A 360 -13.03 18.02 19.69
CA LEU A 360 -13.66 17.89 18.37
C LEU A 360 -15.04 17.22 18.45
N ARG A 361 -15.34 16.52 19.55
CA ARG A 361 -16.61 15.81 19.73
C ARG A 361 -17.77 16.78 19.68
N LEU A 362 -18.86 16.35 19.05
CA LEU A 362 -20.12 17.10 19.05
C LEU A 362 -20.51 17.46 20.50
N PRO A 363 -21.13 18.63 20.76
CA PRO A 363 -21.46 19.05 22.11
C PRO A 363 -22.57 18.18 22.72
N GLU A 364 -22.73 18.27 24.04
CA GLU A 364 -23.93 17.80 24.72
C GLU A 364 -25.06 18.83 24.61
N GLY A 365 -26.31 18.38 24.64
CA GLY A 365 -27.49 19.25 24.65
C GLY A 365 -28.13 19.43 23.29
N ALA A 366 -28.33 20.70 22.88
CA ALA A 366 -29.09 21.03 21.67
C ALA A 366 -28.42 20.46 20.40
N PRO A 367 -29.19 19.89 19.45
CA PRO A 367 -28.65 19.45 18.17
C PRO A 367 -27.92 20.57 17.45
N VAL A 368 -26.77 20.25 16.88
CA VAL A 368 -25.96 21.15 16.06
C VAL A 368 -25.83 20.60 14.65
N LYS A 369 -25.52 21.49 13.70
CA LYS A 369 -25.02 21.08 12.39
C LYS A 369 -23.52 20.75 12.52
N PRO A 370 -23.08 19.51 12.26
CA PRO A 370 -21.69 19.07 12.47
C PRO A 370 -20.63 19.90 11.74
N SER A 371 -20.90 20.37 10.53
CA SER A 371 -19.99 21.27 9.81
C SER A 371 -19.83 22.62 10.52
N GLU A 372 -20.90 23.21 11.03
CA GLU A 372 -20.86 24.46 11.82
C GLU A 372 -20.12 24.26 13.14
N TRP A 373 -20.34 23.11 13.79
CA TRP A 373 -19.59 22.73 14.99
C TRP A 373 -18.09 22.62 14.70
N LEU A 374 -17.71 21.93 13.62
CA LEU A 374 -16.31 21.80 13.21
C LEU A 374 -15.68 23.16 12.96
N ARG A 375 -16.39 24.10 12.30
CA ARG A 375 -15.93 25.48 12.12
C ARG A 375 -15.76 26.24 13.44
N LYS A 376 -16.54 25.93 14.46
CA LYS A 376 -16.40 26.55 15.78
C LYS A 376 -15.15 26.07 16.51
N VAL A 377 -14.86 24.76 16.48
CA VAL A 377 -13.75 24.17 17.26
C VAL A 377 -12.44 24.06 16.48
N ALA A 378 -12.51 24.08 15.16
CA ALA A 378 -11.39 24.05 14.22
C ALA A 378 -11.68 25.03 13.06
N PRO A 379 -11.57 26.35 13.30
CA PRO A 379 -12.05 27.38 12.38
C PRO A 379 -11.30 27.46 11.05
N ASN A 380 -10.07 26.96 10.98
CA ASN A 380 -9.26 27.02 9.77
C ASN A 380 -9.38 25.71 8.94
N PRO A 381 -10.15 25.69 7.83
CA PRO A 381 -10.26 24.50 6.97
C PRO A 381 -8.92 24.06 6.40
N ILE A 382 -8.00 25.00 6.14
CA ILE A 382 -6.67 24.67 5.64
C ILE A 382 -5.89 23.84 6.66
N GLN A 383 -6.12 24.02 7.96
CA GLN A 383 -5.43 23.25 9.00
C GLN A 383 -6.19 22.00 9.43
N ALA A 384 -7.52 22.02 9.32
CA ALA A 384 -8.37 20.97 9.87
C ALA A 384 -8.77 19.91 8.86
N GLU A 385 -8.93 20.27 7.58
CA GLU A 385 -9.48 19.38 6.56
C GLU A 385 -8.59 19.25 5.32
N LEU A 386 -7.86 20.30 4.95
CA LEU A 386 -7.03 20.26 3.75
C LEU A 386 -5.57 19.93 4.07
N GLU A 387 -5.02 20.51 5.13
CA GLU A 387 -3.60 20.46 5.49
C GLU A 387 -2.66 20.77 4.32
N ASP A 388 -2.08 19.72 3.74
CA ASP A 388 -1.13 19.76 2.64
C ASP A 388 -1.81 19.64 1.27
N GLN A 389 -3.14 19.76 1.23
CA GLN A 389 -3.95 19.56 0.04
C GLN A 389 -4.49 20.89 -0.50
N ILE A 390 -4.59 20.99 -1.82
CA ILE A 390 -5.20 22.12 -2.52
C ILE A 390 -6.27 21.63 -3.49
N ALA A 391 -7.22 22.49 -3.83
CA ALA A 391 -8.17 22.18 -4.90
C ALA A 391 -7.44 22.00 -6.24
N ALA A 392 -7.80 20.95 -6.98
CA ALA A 392 -7.31 20.78 -8.33
C ALA A 392 -7.81 21.93 -9.24
N PRO A 393 -7.04 22.32 -10.27
CA PRO A 393 -7.50 23.31 -11.23
C PRO A 393 -8.82 22.89 -11.89
N GLY A 394 -9.79 23.81 -11.96
CA GLY A 394 -11.05 23.58 -12.67
C GLY A 394 -12.11 22.77 -11.91
N VAL A 395 -11.83 22.29 -10.69
CA VAL A 395 -12.83 21.52 -9.91
C VAL A 395 -13.70 22.35 -8.98
N GLY A 396 -13.49 23.67 -8.90
CA GLY A 396 -14.27 24.58 -8.05
C GLY A 396 -13.56 24.93 -6.75
N SER A 397 -14.32 25.10 -5.67
CA SER A 397 -13.80 25.54 -4.37
C SER A 397 -14.29 24.63 -3.25
N TYR A 398 -13.43 24.41 -2.26
CA TYR A 398 -13.76 23.62 -1.09
C TYR A 398 -14.84 24.36 -0.24
N PRO A 399 -15.88 23.68 0.28
CA PRO A 399 -16.05 22.23 0.40
C PRO A 399 -16.94 21.59 -0.69
N ASP A 400 -17.02 22.12 -1.90
CA ASP A 400 -17.86 21.55 -2.97
C ASP A 400 -17.04 21.28 -4.25
N LEU A 401 -15.95 20.53 -4.12
CA LEU A 401 -15.01 20.24 -5.22
C LEU A 401 -15.50 19.11 -6.12
N LYS A 402 -15.57 19.35 -7.42
CA LYS A 402 -15.91 18.33 -8.43
C LYS A 402 -14.83 17.26 -8.54
N LEU A 403 -15.24 16.10 -9.03
CA LEU A 403 -14.33 15.00 -9.33
C LEU A 403 -13.60 15.24 -10.66
N SER A 404 -12.48 14.56 -10.85
CA SER A 404 -11.81 14.46 -12.14
C SER A 404 -11.19 13.07 -12.31
N LEU A 405 -10.78 12.72 -13.53
CA LEU A 405 -10.04 11.47 -13.77
C LEU A 405 -8.71 11.38 -12.99
N PHE A 406 -8.21 12.51 -12.45
CA PHE A 406 -6.97 12.57 -11.66
C PHE A 406 -7.19 12.51 -10.14
N THR A 407 -8.38 12.86 -9.63
CA THR A 407 -8.64 12.96 -8.18
C THR A 407 -10.07 12.64 -7.82
N TYR A 408 -10.25 11.78 -6.81
CA TYR A 408 -11.53 11.29 -6.31
C TYR A 408 -12.28 12.25 -5.40
N ASN A 409 -11.65 13.30 -4.91
CA ASN A 409 -12.28 14.28 -4.02
C ASN A 409 -11.99 15.73 -4.45
N GLY A 410 -11.43 15.90 -5.66
CA GLY A 410 -11.06 17.20 -6.20
C GLY A 410 -9.82 17.82 -5.53
N LEU A 411 -9.13 17.09 -4.64
CA LEU A 411 -7.94 17.57 -3.93
C LEU A 411 -6.64 17.01 -4.52
N ILE A 412 -5.59 17.80 -4.38
CA ILE A 412 -4.23 17.47 -4.76
C ILE A 412 -3.29 17.66 -3.58
N PHE A 413 -2.50 16.62 -3.26
CA PHE A 413 -1.39 16.71 -2.32
C PHE A 413 -0.29 17.61 -2.89
N SER A 414 -0.23 18.82 -2.34
CA SER A 414 0.70 19.86 -2.73
C SER A 414 1.07 20.67 -1.48
N PRO A 415 1.86 20.09 -0.56
CA PRO A 415 2.29 20.77 0.65
C PRO A 415 2.94 22.11 0.30
N ASN A 416 2.68 23.09 1.16
CA ASN A 416 2.91 24.51 0.88
C ASN A 416 4.33 24.80 0.38
N THR A 417 4.42 25.15 -0.90
CA THR A 417 5.66 25.61 -1.54
C THR A 417 6.31 26.70 -0.68
N PHE A 418 7.65 26.71 -0.57
CA PHE A 418 8.43 27.70 0.20
C PHE A 418 8.49 27.53 1.73
N LYS A 419 7.96 26.44 2.30
CA LYS A 419 8.32 26.01 3.67
C LYS A 419 9.52 25.05 3.65
N LEU A 420 10.13 24.84 4.82
CA LEU A 420 11.12 23.78 5.06
C LEU A 420 10.46 22.38 5.12
N ASP A 421 9.60 22.04 4.15
CA ASP A 421 9.01 20.71 4.02
C ASP A 421 9.67 19.96 2.88
N ILE A 422 9.95 18.66 3.06
CA ILE A 422 10.60 17.89 2.02
C ILE A 422 9.73 17.69 0.77
N ALA A 423 8.42 17.69 0.92
CA ALA A 423 7.49 17.56 -0.20
C ALA A 423 7.16 18.91 -0.86
N SER A 424 7.72 20.04 -0.38
CA SER A 424 7.52 21.35 -0.99
C SER A 424 8.13 21.45 -2.40
N GLY A 425 7.36 21.99 -3.34
CA GLY A 425 7.82 22.30 -4.68
C GLY A 425 6.71 22.89 -5.54
N PRO A 426 6.92 23.01 -6.86
CA PRO A 426 5.87 23.37 -7.81
C PRO A 426 4.67 22.42 -7.73
N PHE A 427 3.55 22.80 -8.34
CA PHE A 427 2.36 21.95 -8.44
C PHE A 427 2.71 20.51 -8.85
N LEU A 428 2.16 19.53 -8.13
CA LEU A 428 2.42 18.08 -8.26
C LEU A 428 3.86 17.62 -8.00
N PHE A 429 4.75 18.46 -7.47
CA PHE A 429 6.14 18.10 -7.26
C PHE A 429 6.30 16.82 -6.43
N ALA A 430 5.62 16.71 -5.29
CA ALA A 430 5.76 15.56 -4.40
C ALA A 430 5.32 14.25 -5.08
N SER A 431 4.14 14.25 -5.71
CA SER A 431 3.63 13.09 -6.45
C SER A 431 4.54 12.71 -7.61
N ASN A 432 5.01 13.68 -8.40
CA ASN A 432 5.93 13.46 -9.52
C ASN A 432 7.29 12.94 -9.04
N ALA A 433 7.80 13.45 -7.92
CA ALA A 433 9.06 13.00 -7.35
C ALA A 433 8.98 11.54 -6.89
N MET A 434 7.93 11.19 -6.13
CA MET A 434 7.68 9.80 -5.72
C MET A 434 7.51 8.89 -6.93
N SER A 435 6.72 9.29 -7.93
CA SER A 435 6.53 8.50 -9.16
C SER A 435 7.83 8.28 -9.94
N ALA A 436 8.65 9.33 -10.06
CA ALA A 436 9.98 9.19 -10.65
C ALA A 436 10.81 8.17 -9.86
N TRP A 437 10.85 8.25 -8.53
CA TRP A 437 11.59 7.28 -7.73
C TRP A 437 11.05 5.85 -7.87
N GLN A 438 9.73 5.65 -7.79
CA GLN A 438 9.10 4.33 -7.95
C GLN A 438 9.44 3.70 -9.32
N ASN A 439 9.49 4.50 -10.38
CA ASN A 439 9.91 4.06 -11.73
C ASN A 439 11.40 3.70 -11.86
N THR A 440 12.20 3.88 -10.80
CA THR A 440 13.57 3.34 -10.73
C THR A 440 13.63 1.95 -10.10
N LEU A 441 12.57 1.54 -9.40
CA LEU A 441 12.54 0.27 -8.68
C LEU A 441 12.32 -0.87 -9.67
N VAL A 442 13.11 -1.92 -9.49
CA VAL A 442 13.00 -3.15 -10.25
C VAL A 442 12.77 -4.30 -9.27
N PRO A 443 11.90 -5.27 -9.60
CA PRO A 443 11.71 -6.43 -8.75
C PRO A 443 13.04 -7.19 -8.64
N PRO A 444 13.35 -7.78 -7.47
CA PRO A 444 14.52 -8.62 -7.33
C PRO A 444 14.41 -9.81 -8.30
N ALA A 445 15.53 -10.18 -8.92
CA ALA A 445 15.55 -11.34 -9.80
C ALA A 445 15.08 -12.60 -9.06
N ASN A 446 14.17 -13.36 -9.67
CA ASN A 446 13.74 -14.64 -9.11
C ASN A 446 14.89 -15.66 -9.21
N GLN A 447 15.56 -15.94 -8.09
CA GLN A 447 16.70 -16.86 -8.03
C GLN A 447 16.31 -18.25 -7.50
N THR A 448 15.01 -18.57 -7.42
CA THR A 448 14.55 -19.88 -6.94
C THR A 448 15.03 -21.01 -7.84
N VAL A 449 15.22 -22.20 -7.27
CA VAL A 449 15.61 -23.42 -8.01
C VAL A 449 14.58 -23.71 -9.10
N GLN A 450 13.30 -23.50 -8.82
CA GLN A 450 12.19 -23.67 -9.76
C GLN A 450 12.36 -22.73 -10.96
N ASN A 451 12.68 -21.45 -10.72
CA ASN A 451 12.94 -20.51 -11.82
C ASN A 451 14.19 -20.91 -12.61
N GLN A 452 15.27 -21.34 -11.94
CA GLN A 452 16.47 -21.83 -12.62
C GLN A 452 16.18 -23.04 -13.51
N GLN A 453 15.39 -23.99 -13.03
CA GLN A 453 14.94 -25.14 -13.83
C GLN A 453 14.09 -24.68 -15.01
N ALA A 454 13.10 -23.82 -14.77
CA ALA A 454 12.24 -23.25 -15.80
C ALA A 454 13.01 -22.47 -16.88
N LEU A 455 14.17 -21.91 -16.56
CA LEU A 455 15.05 -21.25 -17.51
C LEU A 455 15.88 -22.26 -18.30
N GLN A 456 16.51 -23.21 -17.62
CA GLN A 456 17.36 -24.22 -18.26
C GLN A 456 16.60 -25.08 -19.25
N ASN A 457 15.32 -25.29 -18.98
CA ASN A 457 14.43 -26.16 -19.74
C ASN A 457 13.63 -25.34 -20.80
N GLY A 458 13.81 -24.01 -20.86
CA GLY A 458 13.17 -23.08 -21.80
C GLY A 458 11.71 -22.69 -21.49
N SER A 459 11.17 -23.05 -20.32
CA SER A 459 9.74 -22.86 -19.99
C SER A 459 9.37 -21.39 -19.89
N VAL A 460 10.32 -20.58 -19.43
CA VAL A 460 10.17 -19.11 -19.43
C VAL A 460 10.01 -18.57 -20.84
N ASP A 461 10.85 -19.00 -21.80
CA ASP A 461 10.79 -18.49 -23.18
C ASP A 461 9.47 -18.89 -23.86
N ARG A 462 8.96 -20.09 -23.64
CA ARG A 462 7.66 -20.53 -24.18
C ARG A 462 6.47 -19.84 -23.54
N GLY A 463 6.48 -19.67 -22.21
CA GLY A 463 5.47 -18.88 -21.52
C GLY A 463 5.41 -17.45 -22.04
N ALA A 464 6.58 -16.83 -22.26
CA ALA A 464 6.68 -15.52 -22.86
C ALA A 464 6.12 -15.50 -24.30
N GLN A 465 6.35 -16.52 -25.12
CA GLN A 465 5.74 -16.59 -26.46
C GLN A 465 4.20 -16.62 -26.43
N ILE A 466 3.59 -17.32 -25.47
CA ILE A 466 2.13 -17.29 -25.27
C ILE A 466 1.69 -15.87 -24.92
N PHE A 467 2.40 -15.22 -24.00
CA PHE A 467 2.10 -13.86 -23.57
C PHE A 467 2.28 -12.82 -24.70
N GLU A 468 3.35 -12.94 -25.51
CA GLU A 468 3.59 -12.12 -26.70
C GLU A 468 2.47 -12.29 -27.74
N ARG A 469 2.02 -13.51 -28.00
CA ARG A 469 0.88 -13.78 -28.91
C ARG A 469 -0.42 -13.17 -28.40
N ALA A 470 -0.59 -13.06 -27.08
CA ALA A 470 -1.70 -12.35 -26.46
C ALA A 470 -1.52 -10.81 -26.45
N GLY A 471 -0.48 -10.27 -27.09
CA GLY A 471 -0.19 -8.84 -27.09
C GLY A 471 0.26 -8.31 -25.73
N ARG A 472 0.87 -9.17 -24.90
CA ARG A 472 1.30 -8.89 -23.52
C ARG A 472 0.16 -8.42 -22.61
N ASP A 473 -1.03 -8.95 -22.87
CA ASP A 473 -2.25 -8.66 -22.15
C ASP A 473 -2.77 -9.97 -21.54
N PHE A 474 -2.64 -10.12 -20.22
CA PHE A 474 -3.04 -11.35 -19.53
C PHE A 474 -4.53 -11.65 -19.71
N TYR A 475 -5.38 -10.63 -19.83
CA TYR A 475 -6.81 -10.79 -20.02
C TYR A 475 -7.18 -11.32 -21.41
N LYS A 476 -6.24 -11.31 -22.37
CA LYS A 476 -6.39 -11.92 -23.69
C LYS A 476 -5.91 -13.37 -23.76
N ILE A 477 -5.29 -13.90 -22.69
CA ILE A 477 -4.96 -15.32 -22.60
C ILE A 477 -6.22 -16.05 -22.17
N ASP A 478 -6.56 -17.15 -22.86
CA ASP A 478 -7.67 -18.03 -22.45
C ASP A 478 -7.44 -18.47 -20.99
N PRO A 479 -8.33 -18.11 -20.04
CA PRO A 479 -8.12 -18.45 -18.64
C PRO A 479 -8.09 -19.96 -18.41
N LEU A 480 -8.71 -20.76 -19.29
CA LEU A 480 -8.66 -22.22 -19.21
C LEU A 480 -7.29 -22.79 -19.54
N LEU A 481 -6.39 -22.00 -20.13
CA LEU A 481 -4.99 -22.40 -20.35
C LEU A 481 -4.24 -22.60 -19.03
N PHE A 482 -4.66 -21.93 -17.95
CA PHE A 482 -4.14 -22.11 -16.60
C PHE A 482 -4.79 -23.31 -15.89
N SER A 483 -4.91 -24.43 -16.61
CA SER A 483 -5.47 -25.68 -16.08
C SER A 483 -4.37 -26.74 -15.89
N PRO A 484 -4.49 -27.62 -14.89
CA PRO A 484 -3.61 -28.78 -14.77
C PRO A 484 -3.73 -29.69 -16.02
N ALA A 485 -2.60 -30.25 -16.46
CA ALA A 485 -2.56 -31.12 -17.63
C ALA A 485 -3.37 -32.44 -17.46
N LEU A 486 -3.52 -32.90 -16.22
CA LEU A 486 -4.30 -34.08 -15.85
C LEU A 486 -4.99 -33.84 -14.51
N VAL A 487 -6.27 -34.20 -14.42
CA VAL A 487 -7.07 -34.16 -13.19
C VAL A 487 -7.67 -35.53 -12.95
N MET A 488 -7.56 -36.01 -11.71
CA MET A 488 -8.28 -37.18 -11.23
C MET A 488 -9.31 -36.72 -10.19
N LEU A 489 -10.58 -36.83 -10.53
CA LEU A 489 -11.71 -36.52 -9.64
C LEU A 489 -12.23 -37.80 -8.99
N VAL A 490 -12.12 -37.89 -7.67
CA VAL A 490 -12.68 -39.00 -6.88
C VAL A 490 -13.99 -38.54 -6.26
N ASN A 491 -15.11 -39.11 -6.71
CA ASN A 491 -16.43 -38.83 -6.17
C ASN A 491 -16.65 -39.65 -4.89
N LEU A 492 -16.66 -38.98 -3.74
CA LEU A 492 -16.79 -39.60 -2.42
C LEU A 492 -18.16 -40.24 -2.18
N ASN A 493 -19.22 -39.77 -2.83
CA ASN A 493 -20.58 -40.29 -2.66
C ASN A 493 -20.79 -41.60 -3.44
N SER A 494 -20.21 -41.71 -4.64
CA SER A 494 -20.38 -42.88 -5.49
C SER A 494 -19.19 -43.84 -5.50
N GLY A 495 -18.06 -43.45 -4.89
CA GLY A 495 -16.79 -44.17 -4.95
C GLY A 495 -16.17 -44.24 -6.35
N ARG A 496 -16.67 -43.45 -7.32
CA ARG A 496 -16.20 -43.49 -8.72
C ARG A 496 -15.08 -42.48 -8.92
N THR A 497 -14.09 -42.86 -9.72
CA THR A 497 -13.00 -41.99 -10.13
C THR A 497 -13.15 -41.65 -11.61
N HIS A 498 -13.03 -40.36 -11.94
CA HIS A 498 -13.00 -39.84 -13.30
C HIS A 498 -11.63 -39.21 -13.56
N VAL A 499 -11.01 -39.53 -14.70
CA VAL A 499 -9.73 -38.97 -15.10
C VAL A 499 -9.93 -38.15 -16.36
N PHE A 500 -9.45 -36.91 -16.34
CA PHE A 500 -9.55 -35.96 -17.45
C PHE A 500 -8.17 -35.40 -17.81
N GLY A 501 -7.97 -35.12 -19.09
CA GLY A 501 -6.70 -34.62 -19.61
C GLY A 501 -5.65 -35.71 -19.78
N ALA A 502 -4.45 -35.30 -20.17
CA ALA A 502 -3.31 -36.17 -20.36
C ALA A 502 -2.02 -35.36 -20.17
N ILE A 503 -1.00 -36.00 -19.60
CA ILE A 503 0.35 -35.43 -19.59
C ILE A 503 0.88 -35.51 -21.03
N ARG A 504 1.04 -34.35 -21.66
CA ARG A 504 1.61 -34.22 -23.00
C ARG A 504 3.13 -34.25 -22.93
N PHE A 505 3.71 -35.45 -22.84
CA PHE A 505 5.16 -35.64 -22.72
C PHE A 505 5.94 -35.10 -23.92
N ASP A 506 5.32 -35.00 -25.09
CA ASP A 506 5.89 -34.32 -26.25
C ASP A 506 6.04 -32.81 -25.98
N ILE A 507 4.99 -32.16 -25.50
CA ILE A 507 5.04 -30.74 -25.09
C ILE A 507 6.00 -30.57 -23.92
N VAL A 508 6.00 -31.48 -22.93
CA VAL A 508 6.96 -31.46 -21.81
C VAL A 508 8.39 -31.70 -22.33
N ARG A 509 8.61 -32.57 -23.30
CA ARG A 509 9.95 -32.85 -23.81
C ARG A 509 10.48 -31.68 -24.63
N GLU A 510 9.68 -31.16 -25.54
CA GLU A 510 9.94 -29.87 -26.20
C GLU A 510 10.10 -28.76 -25.17
N SER A 511 9.38 -28.88 -24.04
CA SER A 511 9.40 -27.93 -22.95
C SER A 511 10.53 -28.13 -21.93
N PHE A 512 11.39 -29.12 -22.07
CA PHE A 512 12.44 -29.31 -21.10
C PHE A 512 13.78 -29.74 -21.70
N PHE A 513 13.79 -30.19 -22.96
CA PHE A 513 14.95 -30.85 -23.59
C PHE A 513 15.14 -30.48 -25.07
N ALA A 514 14.53 -29.39 -25.56
CA ALA A 514 14.74 -28.87 -26.91
C ALA A 514 15.93 -27.92 -26.99
#